data_AF-A0A435DYC0-F1
#
_entry.id   AF-A0A435DYC0-F1
#
_cell.length_a   1.000
_cell.length_b   1.000
_cell.length_c   1.000
_cell.angle_alpha   90.00
_cell.angle_beta   90.00
_cell.angle_gamma   90.00
#
_symmetry.space_group_name_H-M   'P 1'
#
loop_
_entity.id
_entity.type
_entity.pdbx_description
1 polymer ?
#
loop_
_entity_poly.entity_id
_entity_poly.type
_entity_poly.pdbx_seq_one_letter_code
_entity_poly.pdbx_strand_id
1 'polypeptide(L)' 'MKIEAPAPVPRNRHVLVTALGITQIIAWGSSYYLPAVLAAPIAKDTGWSLASVVAGLSCG' A
#
# COMPACT_ATOMS: atom_id res chain seq x y z
N MET A 1 -44.44 2.17 21.43
CA MET A 1 -43.82 2.89 20.30
C MET A 1 -42.79 1.94 19.67
N LYS A 2 -43.08 1.38 18.49
CA LYS A 2 -42.21 0.42 17.80
C LYS A 2 -41.22 1.22 16.95
N ILE A 3 -39.94 1.19 17.30
CA ILE A 3 -38.88 1.88 16.56
C ILE A 3 -38.50 0.95 15.41
N GLU A 4 -38.95 1.28 14.20
CA GLU A 4 -38.55 0.55 13.00
C GLU A 4 -37.13 0.96 12.63
N ALA A 5 -36.23 0.00 12.45
CA ALA A 5 -34.85 0.28 12.04
C ALA A 5 -34.82 0.79 10.58
N PRO A 6 -33.94 1.75 10.25
CA PRO A 6 -33.84 2.27 8.90
C PRO A 6 -33.49 1.15 7.91
N ALA A 7 -34.15 1.15 6.76
CA ALA A 7 -33.87 0.20 5.69
C ALA A 7 -32.39 0.27 5.28
N PRO A 8 -31.73 -0.88 5.02
CA PRO A 8 -30.33 -0.90 4.65
C PRO A 8 -30.11 -0.12 3.35
N VAL A 9 -29.22 0.87 3.39
CA VAL A 9 -28.84 1.66 2.22
C VAL A 9 -28.20 0.71 1.19
N PRO A 10 -28.65 0.70 -0.08
CA PRO A 10 -28.06 -0.13 -1.11
C PRO A 10 -26.60 0.25 -1.29
N ARG A 11 -25.71 -0.60 -0.80
CA ARG A 11 -24.27 -0.44 -0.94
C ARG A 11 -23.88 -0.89 -2.34
N ASN A 12 -23.35 0.02 -3.15
CA ASN A 12 -22.78 -0.37 -4.43
C ASN A 12 -21.51 -1.18 -4.20
N ARG A 13 -21.66 -2.52 -4.20
CA ARG A 13 -20.58 -3.47 -3.91
C ARG A 13 -19.43 -3.35 -4.90
N HIS A 14 -19.71 -3.01 -6.16
CA HIS A 14 -18.68 -2.83 -7.18
C HIS A 14 -17.74 -1.67 -6.83
N VAL A 15 -18.29 -0.54 -6.39
CA VAL A 15 -17.47 0.62 -5.97
C VAL A 15 -16.58 0.26 -4.77
N LEU A 16 -17.11 -0.48 -3.80
CA LEU A 16 -16.31 -0.96 -2.67
C LEU A 16 -15.18 -1.89 -3.09
N VAL A 17 -15.48 -2.88 -3.94
CA VAL A 17 -14.47 -3.85 -4.41
C VAL A 17 -13.38 -3.14 -5.21
N THR A 18 -13.72 -2.21 -6.10
CA THR A 18 -12.74 -1.44 -6.86
C THR A 18 -11.90 -0.52 -5.98
N ALA A 19 -12.51 0.20 -5.04
CA ALA A 19 -11.79 1.08 -4.12
C ALA A 19 -10.82 0.29 -3.21
N LEU A 20 -11.27 -0.85 -2.69
CA LEU A 20 -10.42 -1.75 -1.90
C LEU A 20 -9.29 -2.36 -2.76
N GLY A 21 -9.57 -2.74 -4.00
CA GLY A 21 -8.56 -3.25 -4.93
C GLY A 21 -7.47 -2.23 -5.22
N ILE A 22 -7.84 -0.99 -5.54
CA ILE A 22 -6.88 0.11 -5.78
C ILE A 22 -6.06 0.40 -4.53
N THR A 23 -6.70 0.50 -3.38
CA THR A 23 -6.01 0.77 -2.11
C THR A 23 -5.02 -0.34 -1.78
N GLN A 24 -5.38 -1.61 -2.02
CA GLN A 24 -4.47 -2.74 -1.85
C GLN A 24 -3.31 -2.70 -2.84
N ILE A 25 -3.55 -2.42 -4.13
CA ILE A 25 -2.47 -2.29 -5.12
C ILE A 25 -1.52 -1.17 -4.72
N ILE A 26 -2.03 -0.04 -4.23
CA ILE A 26 -1.19 1.06 -3.76
C ILE A 26 -0.45 0.66 -2.49
N ALA A 27 -1.11 0.05 -1.50
CA ALA A 27 -0.47 -0.32 -0.24
C ALA A 27 0.65 -1.36 -0.44
N TRP A 28 0.39 -2.39 -1.24
CA TRP A 28 1.39 -3.42 -1.57
C TRP A 28 2.42 -2.90 -2.58
N GLY A 29 1.98 -2.15 -3.59
CA GLY A 29 2.83 -1.56 -4.61
C GLY A 29 3.80 -0.52 -4.03
N SER A 30 3.34 0.38 -3.19
CA SER A 30 4.20 1.36 -2.54
C SER A 30 5.19 0.67 -1.60
N SER A 31 4.74 -0.29 -0.80
CA SER A 31 5.60 -0.97 0.18
C SER A 31 6.71 -1.80 -0.46
N TYR A 32 6.47 -2.37 -1.66
CA TYR A 32 7.48 -3.17 -2.37
C TYR A 32 8.28 -2.39 -3.42
N TYR A 33 7.67 -1.41 -4.10
CA TYR A 33 8.33 -0.67 -5.19
C TYR A 33 9.01 0.62 -4.71
N LEU A 34 8.55 1.30 -3.64
CA LEU A 34 9.27 2.46 -3.10
C LEU A 34 10.70 2.11 -2.65
N PRO A 35 10.92 1.00 -1.91
CA PRO A 35 12.28 0.57 -1.57
C PRO A 35 13.14 0.34 -2.80
N ALA A 36 12.60 -0.28 -3.85
CA ALA A 36 13.34 -0.55 -5.08
C ALA A 36 13.68 0.74 -5.86
N VAL A 37 12.75 1.69 -5.93
CA VAL A 37 12.96 2.99 -6.60
C VAL A 37 13.90 3.89 -5.82
N LEU A 38 13.84 3.89 -4.48
CA LEU A 38 14.72 4.67 -3.60
C LEU A 38 16.09 4.02 -3.40
N ALA A 39 16.21 2.69 -3.50
CA ALA A 39 17.49 2.01 -3.35
C ALA A 39 18.51 2.44 -4.41
N ALA A 40 18.08 2.70 -5.65
CA ALA A 40 18.94 3.15 -6.73
C ALA A 40 19.60 4.53 -6.47
N PRO A 41 18.87 5.61 -6.14
CA PRO A 41 19.49 6.89 -5.76
C PRO A 41 20.26 6.81 -4.44
N ILE A 42 19.78 6.05 -3.43
CA ILE A 42 20.51 5.89 -2.16
C ILE A 42 21.87 5.23 -2.39
N ALA A 43 21.95 4.14 -3.16
CA ALA A 43 23.21 3.47 -3.47
C ALA A 43 24.15 4.39 -4.27
N LYS A 44 23.61 5.23 -5.14
CA LYS A 44 24.39 6.17 -5.97
C LYS A 44 24.96 7.34 -5.17
N ASP A 45 24.21 7.87 -4.20
CA ASP A 45 24.65 9.00 -3.37
C ASP A 45 25.53 8.57 -2.18
N THR A 46 25.35 7.35 -1.65
CA THR A 46 26.13 6.83 -0.50
C THR A 46 27.36 6.00 -0.89
N GLY A 47 27.44 5.56 -2.15
CA GLY A 47 28.45 4.59 -2.60
C GLY A 47 28.26 3.18 -2.05
N TRP A 48 27.09 2.89 -1.44
CA TRP A 48 26.80 1.60 -0.84
C TRP A 48 26.36 0.57 -1.87
N SER A 49 26.63 -0.70 -1.57
CA SER A 49 26.10 -1.82 -2.34
C SER A 49 24.56 -1.85 -2.26
N LEU A 50 23.90 -2.14 -3.38
CA LEU A 50 22.43 -2.30 -3.41
C LEU A 50 21.96 -3.35 -2.38
N ALA A 51 22.79 -4.36 -2.12
CA ALA A 51 22.53 -5.39 -1.10
C ALA A 51 22.51 -4.83 0.33
N SER A 52 23.37 -3.87 0.67
CA SER A 52 23.37 -3.26 2.02
C SER A 52 22.19 -2.30 2.21
N VAL A 53 21.75 -1.63 1.14
CA VAL A 53 20.54 -0.79 1.17
C VAL A 53 19.28 -1.64 1.37
N VAL A 54 19.17 -2.78 0.67
CA VAL A 54 18.05 -3.73 0.81
C VAL A 54 18.09 -4.45 2.16
N ALA A 55 19.28 -4.76 2.69
CA ALA A 55 19.42 -5.35 4.02
C ALA A 55 18.93 -4.42 5.14
N GLY A 56 19.24 -3.12 5.08
CA GLY A 56 18.75 -2.14 6.05
C GLY A 56 17.22 -2.01 6.06
N LEU A 57 16.58 -2.13 4.89
CA LEU A 57 15.12 -2.15 4.75
C LEU A 57 14.49 -3.46 5.25
N SER A 58 15.23 -4.57 5.22
CA SER A 58 14.82 -5.87 5.76
C SER A 58 14.99 -5.99 7.27
N CYS A 59 15.82 -5.13 7.88
CA CYS A 59 16.05 -5.06 9.33
C CYS A 59 15.09 -4.10 10.05
N GLY A 60 14.22 -3.39 9.33
CA GLY A 60 13.22 -2.47 9.88
C GLY A 60 11.95 -3.16 10.37
#